data_AF-A0A924W757-F1
#
_entry.id   AF-A0A924W757-F1
#
_cell.length_a   1.000
_cell.length_b   1.000
_cell.length_c   1.000
_cell.angle_alpha   90.00
_cell.angle_beta   90.00
_cell.angle_gamma   90.00
#
_symmetry.space_group_name_H-M   'P 1'
#
loop_
_entity.id
_entity.type
_entity.pdbx_description
1 polymer ?
#
loop_
_entity_poly.entity_id
_entity_poly.type
_entity_poly.pdbx_seq_one_letter_code
_entity_poly.pdbx_strand_id
1 'polypeptide(L)'
;MKTTLFDFIDSALADKTNAKLVFEFYELNAEQAVPILELSGIDLTGYRRVLDNFAVRHIFKNHANHKTESLRGQIGVVVEDFLLIERVVETGKVVSIEVSKIGNTMIVYKLELEAFRFFFVEEVRVRRKELAVLTFYKQKIRKR
;
A
#
# COMPACT_ATOMS: atom_id res chain seq x y z
N MET A 1 0.02 -23.49 10.89
CA MET A 1 0.98 -22.49 10.36
C MET A 1 0.26 -21.17 10.26
N LYS A 2 0.90 -20.05 10.60
CA LYS A 2 0.36 -18.72 10.27
C LYS A 2 0.60 -18.49 8.79
N THR A 3 -0.41 -18.05 8.05
CA THR A 3 -0.29 -17.65 6.64
C THR A 3 0.73 -16.53 6.52
N THR A 4 1.71 -16.65 5.63
CA THR A 4 2.67 -15.58 5.37
C THR A 4 2.12 -14.58 4.35
N LEU A 5 2.71 -13.39 4.27
CA LEU A 5 2.36 -12.42 3.23
C LEU A 5 2.55 -13.00 1.82
N PHE A 6 3.60 -13.80 1.62
CA PHE A 6 3.88 -14.46 0.35
C PHE A 6 2.77 -15.46 -0.01
N ASP A 7 2.39 -16.35 0.92
CA ASP A 7 1.29 -17.30 0.71
C ASP A 7 -0.02 -16.58 0.38
N PHE A 8 -0.26 -15.43 1.02
CA PHE A 8 -1.44 -14.61 0.76
C PHE A 8 -1.44 -14.01 -0.65
N ILE A 9 -0.29 -13.48 -1.12
CA ILE A 9 -0.16 -12.91 -2.46
C ILE A 9 -0.36 -14.00 -3.52
N ASP A 10 0.28 -15.15 -3.36
CA ASP A 10 0.13 -16.28 -4.28
C ASP A 10 -1.32 -16.73 -4.35
N SER A 11 -1.98 -16.88 -3.19
CA SER A 11 -3.40 -17.20 -3.14
C SER A 11 -4.27 -16.11 -3.78
N ALA A 12 -3.97 -14.84 -3.58
CA ALA A 12 -4.73 -13.73 -4.15
C ALA A 12 -4.65 -13.70 -5.68
N LEU A 13 -3.49 -14.04 -6.25
CA LEU A 13 -3.26 -14.10 -7.69
C LEU A 13 -3.82 -15.37 -8.34
N ALA A 14 -3.79 -16.50 -7.64
CA ALA A 14 -4.31 -17.77 -8.14
C ALA A 14 -5.85 -17.87 -8.03
N ASP A 15 -6.44 -17.24 -7.02
CA ASP A 15 -7.87 -17.29 -6.78
C ASP A 15 -8.65 -16.58 -7.90
N LYS A 16 -9.55 -17.34 -8.53
CA LYS A 16 -10.43 -16.88 -9.61
C LYS A 16 -11.82 -16.52 -9.11
N THR A 17 -12.09 -16.70 -7.82
CA THR A 17 -13.35 -16.33 -7.19
C THR A 17 -13.35 -14.85 -6.82
N ASN A 18 -14.54 -14.32 -6.59
CA ASN A 18 -14.75 -12.96 -6.07
C ASN A 18 -14.89 -12.94 -4.53
N ALA A 19 -14.43 -13.99 -3.84
CA ALA A 19 -14.41 -13.99 -2.38
C ALA A 19 -13.39 -12.95 -1.88
N LYS A 20 -13.79 -12.13 -0.89
CA LYS A 20 -12.88 -11.16 -0.28
C LYS A 20 -11.98 -11.86 0.74
N LEU A 21 -10.68 -11.77 0.53
CA LEU A 21 -9.65 -12.21 1.47
C LEU A 21 -8.89 -11.00 1.99
N VAL A 22 -8.52 -11.02 3.27
CA VAL A 22 -7.86 -9.92 3.95
C VAL A 22 -6.69 -10.46 4.76
N PHE A 23 -5.54 -9.80 4.62
CA PHE A 23 -4.32 -10.07 5.38
C PHE A 23 -3.95 -8.84 6.20
N GLU A 24 -3.74 -9.02 7.49
CA GLU A 24 -3.29 -7.98 8.40
C GLU A 24 -1.77 -8.03 8.49
N PHE A 25 -1.08 -6.96 8.09
CA PHE A 25 0.37 -7.01 7.82
C PHE A 25 1.22 -6.13 8.73
N TYR A 26 0.64 -5.23 9.54
CA TYR A 26 1.45 -4.38 10.41
C TYR A 26 0.61 -3.77 11.53
N GLU A 27 1.14 -3.76 12.76
CA GLU A 27 0.51 -3.11 13.90
C GLU A 27 0.72 -1.59 13.83
N LEU A 28 -0.36 -0.82 13.96
CA LEU A 28 -0.25 0.64 13.94
C LEU A 28 0.35 1.14 15.27
N ASN A 29 1.51 1.78 15.21
CA ASN A 29 2.12 2.41 16.38
C ASN A 29 1.78 3.92 16.47
N ALA A 30 1.97 4.50 17.66
CA ALA A 30 1.63 5.91 17.90
C ALA A 30 2.46 6.88 17.03
N GLU A 31 3.73 6.57 16.78
CA GLU A 31 4.63 7.39 15.96
C GLU A 31 4.15 7.52 14.51
N GLN A 32 3.53 6.47 13.97
CA GLN A 32 2.91 6.48 12.63
C GLN A 32 1.56 7.21 12.61
N ALA A 33 0.79 7.10 13.69
CA ALA A 33 -0.53 7.70 13.78
C ALA A 33 -0.48 9.23 13.93
N VAL A 34 0.54 9.77 14.61
CA VAL A 34 0.66 11.22 14.87
C VAL A 34 0.70 12.06 13.59
N PRO A 35 1.59 11.81 12.60
CA PRO A 35 1.61 12.58 11.36
C PRO A 35 0.28 12.51 10.59
N ILE A 36 -0.40 11.36 10.66
CA ILE A 36 -1.68 11.18 9.98
C ILE A 36 -2.77 11.98 10.68
N LEU A 37 -2.81 11.98 12.02
CA LEU A 37 -3.73 12.80 12.80
C LEU A 37 -3.51 14.30 12.52
N GLU A 38 -2.27 14.76 12.50
CA GLU A 38 -1.93 16.17 12.24
C GLU A 38 -2.35 16.62 10.84
N LEU A 39 -2.15 15.77 9.82
CA LEU A 39 -2.44 16.11 8.43
C LEU A 39 -3.91 15.89 8.03
N SER A 40 -4.59 14.91 8.63
CA SER A 40 -5.95 14.50 8.22
C SER A 40 -7.03 14.79 9.26
N GLY A 41 -6.67 15.06 10.52
CA GLY A 41 -7.60 15.20 11.63
C GLY A 41 -8.23 13.88 12.11
N ILE A 42 -7.77 12.73 11.60
CA ILE A 42 -8.34 11.41 11.93
C ILE A 42 -7.53 10.74 13.03
N ASP A 43 -8.20 10.42 14.15
CA ASP A 43 -7.66 9.54 15.17
C ASP A 43 -7.73 8.08 14.70
N LEU A 44 -6.56 7.47 14.57
CA LEU A 44 -6.40 6.09 14.13
C LEU A 44 -6.30 5.10 15.29
N THR A 45 -6.64 5.51 16.51
CA THR A 45 -6.65 4.60 17.67
C THR A 45 -7.55 3.38 17.42
N GLY A 46 -6.95 2.20 17.53
CA GLY A 46 -7.62 0.91 17.29
C GLY A 46 -7.85 0.59 15.82
N TYR A 47 -7.18 1.27 14.89
CA TYR A 47 -7.14 0.89 13.49
C TYR A 47 -6.09 -0.20 13.24
N ARG A 48 -6.34 -1.01 12.23
CA ARG A 48 -5.43 -2.07 11.75
C ARG A 48 -5.09 -1.88 10.28
N ARG A 49 -3.89 -2.30 9.87
CA ARG A 49 -3.46 -2.26 8.47
C ARG A 49 -3.78 -3.54 7.75
N VAL A 50 -4.45 -3.43 6.61
CA VAL A 50 -4.93 -4.58 5.87
C VAL A 50 -4.59 -4.49 4.39
N LEU A 51 -4.19 -5.63 3.84
CA LEU A 51 -4.06 -5.87 2.41
C LEU A 51 -5.17 -6.83 1.99
N ASP A 52 -6.02 -6.45 1.04
CA ASP A 52 -7.03 -7.34 0.49
C ASP A 52 -6.62 -7.91 -0.88
N ASN A 53 -7.18 -9.07 -1.23
CA ASN A 53 -6.85 -9.74 -2.49
C ASN A 53 -7.18 -8.90 -3.73
N PHE A 54 -8.18 -8.02 -3.63
CA PHE A 54 -8.51 -7.10 -4.72
C PHE A 54 -7.43 -6.06 -4.93
N ALA A 55 -6.84 -5.51 -3.86
CA ALA A 55 -5.69 -4.60 -3.95
C ALA A 55 -4.48 -5.29 -4.59
N VAL A 56 -4.16 -6.53 -4.19
CA VAL A 56 -3.07 -7.32 -4.82
C VAL A 56 -3.30 -7.44 -6.32
N ARG A 57 -4.49 -7.92 -6.74
CA ARG A 57 -4.85 -8.06 -8.16
C ARG A 57 -4.81 -6.71 -8.89
N HIS A 58 -5.29 -5.64 -8.25
CA HIS A 58 -5.26 -4.29 -8.81
C HIS A 58 -3.83 -3.82 -9.08
N ILE A 59 -2.94 -3.97 -8.11
CA ILE A 59 -1.54 -3.56 -8.21
C ILE A 59 -0.85 -4.32 -9.33
N PHE A 60 -0.98 -5.66 -9.38
CA PHE A 60 -0.37 -6.44 -10.46
C PHE A 60 -0.94 -6.09 -11.83
N LYS A 61 -2.26 -5.96 -11.94
CA LYS A 61 -2.92 -5.64 -13.21
C LYS A 61 -2.47 -4.28 -13.78
N ASN A 62 -2.33 -3.28 -12.93
CA ASN A 62 -2.09 -1.91 -13.38
C ASN A 62 -0.61 -1.53 -13.38
N HIS A 63 0.19 -2.11 -12.49
CA HIS A 63 1.54 -1.65 -12.20
C HIS A 63 2.63 -2.69 -12.44
N ALA A 64 2.34 -3.95 -12.82
CA ALA A 64 3.40 -4.93 -13.09
C ALA A 64 3.99 -4.84 -14.51
N ASN A 65 3.28 -4.20 -15.46
CA ASN A 65 3.71 -4.14 -16.85
C ASN A 65 4.75 -3.02 -17.05
N HIS A 66 6.01 -3.41 -17.22
CA HIS A 66 7.12 -2.48 -17.42
C HIS A 66 6.97 -1.60 -18.68
N LYS A 67 6.38 -2.12 -19.76
CA LYS A 67 6.19 -1.35 -21.00
C LYS A 67 5.22 -0.20 -20.79
N THR A 68 4.11 -0.42 -20.08
CA THR A 68 3.14 0.64 -19.79
C THR A 68 3.64 1.59 -18.72
N GLU A 69 4.34 1.09 -17.70
CA GLU A 69 4.86 1.91 -16.62
C GLU A 69 6.04 2.80 -17.04
N SER A 70 6.91 2.33 -17.93
CA SER A 70 8.04 3.12 -18.41
C SER A 70 7.62 4.40 -19.14
N LEU A 71 6.45 4.40 -19.80
CA LEU A 71 5.85 5.60 -20.40
C LEU A 71 5.48 6.67 -19.36
N ARG A 72 5.31 6.29 -18.09
CA ARG A 72 5.05 7.19 -16.95
C ARG A 72 6.29 7.44 -16.10
N GLY A 73 7.47 7.02 -16.57
CA GLY A 73 8.72 7.07 -15.80
C GLY A 73 8.77 6.09 -14.62
N GLN A 74 7.91 5.08 -14.62
CA GLN A 74 7.77 4.07 -13.57
C GLN A 74 8.38 2.74 -14.00
N ILE A 75 8.47 1.79 -13.07
CA ILE A 75 8.95 0.43 -13.30
C ILE A 75 7.88 -0.53 -12.81
N GLY A 76 7.68 -1.61 -13.59
CA GLY A 76 6.80 -2.71 -13.25
C GLY A 76 7.07 -3.24 -11.84
N VAL A 77 6.03 -3.32 -11.01
CA VAL A 77 6.09 -3.97 -9.70
C VAL A 77 6.20 -5.48 -9.84
N VAL A 78 6.90 -6.11 -8.91
CA VAL A 78 7.09 -7.55 -8.80
C VAL A 78 6.63 -8.05 -7.42
N VAL A 79 6.51 -9.36 -7.24
CA VAL A 79 6.03 -9.96 -5.97
C VAL A 79 6.90 -9.53 -4.80
N GLU A 80 8.22 -9.47 -5.00
CA GLU A 80 9.18 -9.10 -3.97
C GLU A 80 8.99 -7.66 -3.47
N ASP A 81 8.41 -6.76 -4.28
CA ASP A 81 8.13 -5.38 -3.84
C ASP A 81 7.07 -5.35 -2.73
N PHE A 82 6.17 -6.34 -2.66
CA PHE A 82 5.18 -6.42 -1.59
C PHE A 82 5.82 -6.68 -0.23
N LEU A 83 7.02 -7.27 -0.18
CA LEU A 83 7.75 -7.47 1.07
C LEU A 83 8.21 -6.14 1.69
N LEU A 84 8.16 -5.05 0.93
CA LEU A 84 8.52 -3.72 1.41
C LEU A 84 7.35 -2.98 2.06
N ILE A 85 6.11 -3.47 2.00
CA ILE A 85 4.95 -2.70 2.50
C ILE A 85 5.05 -2.41 4.00
N GLU A 86 5.55 -3.36 4.79
CA GLU A 86 5.83 -3.16 6.22
C GLU A 86 6.88 -2.06 6.42
N ARG A 87 7.96 -2.10 5.64
CA ARG A 87 9.03 -1.10 5.69
C ARG A 87 8.55 0.30 5.27
N VAL A 88 7.65 0.37 4.30
CA VAL A 88 7.06 1.63 3.82
C VAL A 88 6.24 2.27 4.94
N VAL A 89 5.43 1.51 5.66
CA VAL A 89 4.63 2.09 6.75
C VAL A 89 5.47 2.35 8.00
N GLU A 90 6.52 1.57 8.25
CA GLU A 90 7.46 1.77 9.35
C GLU A 90 8.32 3.03 9.17
N THR A 91 8.90 3.23 7.98
CA THR A 91 9.95 4.25 7.78
C THR A 91 9.69 5.22 6.63
N GLY A 92 8.67 4.94 5.81
CA GLY A 92 8.27 5.84 4.75
C GLY A 92 7.70 7.14 5.31
N LYS A 93 7.78 8.19 4.51
CA LYS A 93 7.25 9.51 4.87
C LYS A 93 5.86 9.65 4.30
N VAL A 94 4.90 10.13 5.09
CA VAL A 94 3.63 10.64 4.56
C VAL A 94 3.96 11.88 3.72
N VAL A 95 3.60 11.86 2.43
CA VAL A 95 3.88 12.94 1.49
C VAL A 95 2.63 13.67 1.02
N SER A 96 1.46 13.04 1.10
CA SER A 96 0.18 13.70 0.87
C SER A 96 -0.96 12.99 1.62
N ILE A 97 -1.99 13.77 1.92
CA ILE A 97 -3.33 13.29 2.27
C ILE A 97 -4.25 13.71 1.13
N GLU A 98 -4.96 12.75 0.57
CA GLU A 98 -5.85 12.94 -0.57
C GLU A 98 -7.26 12.48 -0.21
N VAL A 99 -8.22 12.82 -1.05
CA VAL A 99 -9.61 12.36 -0.91
C VAL A 99 -9.99 11.63 -2.18
N SER A 100 -10.42 10.38 -2.04
CA SER A 100 -10.91 9.58 -3.16
C SER A 100 -12.20 10.18 -3.75
N LYS A 101 -12.58 9.74 -4.95
CA LYS A 101 -13.80 10.20 -5.62
C LYS A 101 -15.09 9.96 -4.81
N ILE A 102 -15.07 9.01 -3.87
CA ILE A 102 -16.20 8.65 -3.02
C ILE A 102 -16.10 9.26 -1.61
N GLY A 103 -15.13 10.15 -1.37
CA GLY A 103 -14.99 10.89 -0.12
C GLY A 103 -14.14 10.23 0.96
N ASN A 104 -13.54 9.07 0.70
CA ASN A 104 -12.62 8.44 1.66
C ASN A 104 -11.25 9.11 1.65
N THR A 105 -10.67 9.33 2.83
CA THR A 105 -9.30 9.82 3.00
C THR A 105 -8.29 8.78 2.52
N MET A 106 -7.30 9.22 1.76
CA MET A 106 -6.17 8.42 1.28
C MET A 106 -4.87 9.00 1.81
N ILE A 107 -3.98 8.13 2.29
CA ILE A 107 -2.68 8.49 2.83
C ILE A 107 -1.64 8.00 1.84
N VAL A 108 -0.83 8.91 1.31
CA VAL A 108 0.24 8.57 0.38
C VAL A 108 1.58 8.60 1.11
N TYR A 109 2.22 7.44 1.14
CA TYR A 109 3.55 7.24 1.69
C TYR A 109 4.57 7.24 0.56
N LYS A 110 5.76 7.72 0.87
CA LYS A 110 6.93 7.65 0.01
C LYS A 110 8.10 7.00 0.75
N LEU A 111 8.63 5.93 0.18
CA LEU A 111 9.87 5.30 0.62
C LEU A 111 10.91 5.40 -0.49
N GLU A 112 12.11 5.85 -0.16
CA GLU A 112 13.24 5.89 -1.09
C GLU A 112 14.29 4.88 -0.65
N LEU A 113 14.63 3.93 -1.53
CA LEU A 113 15.62 2.88 -1.31
C LEU A 113 16.59 2.85 -2.48
N GLU A 114 17.86 3.18 -2.22
CA GLU A 114 18.94 3.12 -3.21
C GLU A 114 18.59 3.74 -4.58
N ALA A 115 18.16 2.91 -5.54
CA ALA A 115 17.84 3.26 -6.91
C ALA A 115 16.34 3.44 -7.18
N PHE A 116 15.47 3.22 -6.19
CA PHE A 116 14.02 3.23 -6.37
C PHE A 116 13.30 4.10 -5.36
N ARG A 117 12.19 4.69 -5.80
CA ARG A 117 11.21 5.36 -4.96
C ARG A 117 9.89 4.63 -5.10
N PHE A 118 9.30 4.27 -3.97
CA PHE A 118 8.00 3.63 -3.87
C PHE A 118 6.97 4.65 -3.41
N PHE A 119 5.81 4.63 -4.03
CA PHE A 119 4.62 5.34 -3.60
C PHE A 119 3.58 4.31 -3.20
N PHE A 120 3.07 4.42 -1.99
CA PHE A 120 2.14 3.47 -1.40
C PHE A 120 0.94 4.24 -0.86
N VAL A 121 -0.26 3.76 -1.16
CA VAL A 121 -1.50 4.46 -0.84
C VAL A 121 -2.37 3.58 0.03
N GLU A 122 -2.71 4.08 1.23
CA GLU A 122 -3.71 3.47 2.11
C GLU A 122 -4.99 4.30 2.08
N GLU A 123 -6.14 3.64 2.05
CA GLU A 123 -7.45 4.24 2.25
C GLU A 123 -7.88 4.08 3.71
N VAL A 124 -8.34 5.16 4.33
CA VAL A 124 -8.91 5.16 5.68
C VAL A 124 -10.37 4.70 5.61
N ARG A 125 -10.66 3.51 6.14
CA ARG A 125 -11.99 2.92 6.20
C ARG A 125 -12.57 3.04 7.61
N VAL A 126 -13.12 4.21 7.93
CA VAL A 126 -13.57 4.59 9.29
C VAL A 126 -14.47 3.55 9.95
N ARG A 127 -15.52 3.08 9.25
CA ARG A 127 -16.48 2.12 9.83
C ARG A 127 -15.85 0.77 10.21
N ARG A 128 -14.78 0.36 9.52
CA ARG A 128 -14.10 -0.92 9.77
C ARG A 128 -12.85 -0.75 10.65
N LYS A 129 -12.46 0.49 10.97
CA LYS A 129 -11.18 0.82 11.60
C LYS A 129 -10.01 0.18 10.85
N GLU A 130 -9.99 0.35 9.53
CA GLU A 130 -8.97 -0.22 8.66
C GLU A 130 -8.21 0.89 7.94
N LEU A 131 -6.88 0.76 7.88
CA LEU A 131 -6.04 1.36 6.86
C LEU A 131 -5.82 0.30 5.79
N ALA A 132 -6.53 0.43 4.66
CA ALA A 132 -6.53 -0.58 3.63
C ALA A 132 -5.63 -0.18 2.46
N VAL A 133 -4.70 -1.05 2.08
CA VAL A 133 -3.87 -0.81 0.88
C VAL A 133 -4.77 -0.65 -0.33
N LEU A 134 -4.60 0.44 -1.06
CA LEU A 134 -5.33 0.74 -2.28
C LEU A 134 -4.48 0.41 -3.50
N THR A 135 -3.24 0.92 -3.53
CA THR A 135 -2.27 0.67 -4.61
C THR A 135 -0.85 0.98 -4.15
N PHE A 136 0.14 0.49 -4.90
CA PHE A 136 1.50 1.02 -4.86
C PHE A 136 2.16 0.88 -6.23
N TYR A 137 3.16 1.72 -6.46
CA TYR A 137 3.98 1.71 -7.67
C TYR A 137 5.39 2.20 -7.37
N LYS A 138 6.34 1.93 -8.26
CA LYS A 138 7.74 2.30 -8.08
C LYS A 138 8.33 3.04 -9.28
N GLN A 139 9.27 3.92 -9.00
CA GLN A 139 10.02 4.71 -9.97
C GLN A 139 11.52 4.52 -9.76
N LYS A 140 12.31 4.63 -10.83
CA LYS A 140 13.77 4.72 -10.70
C LYS A 140 14.15 6.12 -10.23
N ILE A 141 14.94 6.21 -9.17
CA ILE A 141 15.61 7.45 -8.79
C ILE A 141 16.65 7.75 -9.86
N ARG A 142 16.45 8.84 -10.61
CA ARG A 142 17.48 9.35 -11.49
C ARG A 142 18.58 9.96 -10.62
N LYS A 143 19.77 9.33 -10.58
CA LYS A 143 20.97 10.00 -10.08
C LYS A 143 21.21 11.22 -10.97
N ARG A 144 21.23 12.41 -10.36
CA ARG A 144 21.68 13.63 -11.03
C ARG A 144 23.18 13.56 -11.28
#